data_AF-A0A7Y4YEI6-F1
#
_entry.id   AF-A0A7Y4YEI6-F1
#
_cell.length_a   1.000
_cell.length_b   1.000
_cell.length_c   1.000
_cell.angle_alpha   90.00
_cell.angle_beta   90.00
_cell.angle_gamma   90.00
#
_symmetry.space_group_name_H-M   'P 1'
#
loop_
_entity.id
_entity.type
_entity.pdbx_description
1 polymer ?
#
loop_
_entity_poly.entity_id
_entity_poly.type
_entity_poly.pdbx_seq_one_letter_code
_entity_poly.pdbx_strand_id
1 'polypeptide(L)'
;MSGDLISNNFAENINKNSIQRNIRLLWIILILFSLYVLFEIIEWALFLTGIKDVQETTLTFYSYKIMPIVSLINLAIGVLIWLFYIKGHKLILLSFEKDNADIFNKGYSMLNKATSLNIIGYSLILLSLVFRFILKYSSGNL
;
A
#
# COMPACT_ATOMS: atom_id res chain seq x y z
N MET A 1 18.79 8.40 30.81
CA MET A 1 20.07 8.31 30.09
C MET A 1 20.40 6.84 29.88
N SER A 2 20.15 6.35 28.66
CA SER A 2 20.64 5.06 28.16
C SER A 2 21.15 5.37 26.76
N GLY A 3 22.44 5.08 26.54
CA GLY A 3 23.30 5.74 25.58
C GLY A 3 22.76 5.82 24.16
N ASP A 4 23.05 6.97 23.54
CA ASP A 4 23.09 7.12 22.10
C ASP A 4 23.91 5.98 21.50
N LEU A 5 23.23 4.95 21.01
CA LEU A 5 23.86 3.80 20.38
C LEU A 5 24.48 4.14 19.02
N ILE A 6 24.42 5.41 18.59
CA ILE A 6 24.92 5.81 17.29
C ILE A 6 25.41 7.27 17.27
N SER A 7 26.22 7.69 18.24
CA SER A 7 26.71 9.08 18.31
C SER A 7 28.03 9.35 17.60
N ASN A 8 28.80 8.33 17.18
CA ASN A 8 29.99 8.52 16.34
C ASN A 8 30.10 7.35 15.34
N ASN A 9 30.28 7.65 14.04
CA ASN A 9 30.37 6.70 12.91
C ASN A 9 29.07 5.95 12.55
N PHE A 10 27.92 6.65 12.60
CA PHE A 10 26.62 6.14 12.13
C PHE A 10 26.70 5.52 10.72
N ALA A 11 27.26 6.25 9.76
CA ALA A 11 27.33 5.83 8.37
C ALA A 11 28.27 4.63 8.13
N GLU A 12 29.23 4.36 9.01
CA GLU A 12 30.13 3.19 8.90
C GLU A 12 29.51 1.95 9.56
N ASN A 13 28.77 2.13 10.65
CA ASN A 13 28.13 1.02 11.38
C ASN A 13 26.89 0.45 10.68
N ILE A 14 26.37 1.17 9.68
CA ILE A 14 25.14 0.80 8.99
C ILE A 14 25.42 0.19 7.62
N ASN A 15 24.83 -0.97 7.38
CA ASN A 15 24.87 -1.63 6.08
C ASN A 15 23.97 -0.90 5.05
N LYS A 16 24.54 0.15 4.43
CA LYS A 16 23.89 0.96 3.40
C LYS A 16 23.34 0.12 2.25
N ASN A 17 24.08 -0.91 1.83
CA ASN A 17 23.65 -1.80 0.76
C ASN A 17 22.38 -2.56 1.11
N SER A 18 22.27 -3.07 2.34
CA SER A 18 21.07 -3.74 2.83
C SER A 18 19.86 -2.80 2.87
N ILE A 19 20.05 -1.58 3.38
CA ILE A 19 18.97 -0.57 3.44
C ILE A 19 18.51 -0.16 2.05
N GLN A 20 19.43 0.16 1.14
CA GLN A 20 19.09 0.51 -0.24
C GLN A 20 18.35 -0.62 -0.94
N ARG A 21 18.78 -1.88 -0.73
CA ARG A 21 18.06 -3.05 -1.25
C ARG A 21 16.64 -3.14 -0.71
N ASN A 22 16.46 -2.97 0.60
CA ASN A 22 15.13 -3.03 1.23
C ASN A 22 14.21 -1.90 0.75
N ILE A 23 14.74 -0.70 0.56
CA ILE A 23 14.00 0.43 -0.01
C ILE A 23 13.56 0.12 -1.46
N ARG A 24 14.46 -0.44 -2.28
CA ARG A 24 14.12 -0.86 -3.65
C ARG A 24 13.04 -1.95 -3.66
N LEU A 25 13.12 -2.93 -2.76
CA LEU A 25 12.10 -3.96 -2.62
C LEU A 25 10.75 -3.36 -2.21
N LEU A 26 10.75 -2.44 -1.24
CA LEU A 26 9.55 -1.73 -0.83
C LEU A 26 8.92 -0.99 -2.01
N TRP A 27 9.72 -0.27 -2.81
CA TRP A 27 9.26 0.40 -4.02
C TRP A 27 8.59 -0.53 -5.02
N ILE A 28 9.14 -1.73 -5.26
CA ILE A 28 8.51 -2.74 -6.13
C ILE A 28 7.14 -3.14 -5.59
N ILE A 29 7.04 -3.43 -4.29
CA ILE A 29 5.77 -3.82 -3.66
C ILE A 29 4.74 -2.68 -3.77
N LEU A 30 5.17 -1.42 -3.63
CA LEU A 30 4.29 -0.25 -3.79
C LEU A 30 3.76 -0.09 -5.21
N ILE A 31 4.59 -0.38 -6.21
CA ILE A 31 4.16 -0.37 -7.61
C ILE A 31 3.14 -1.47 -7.87
N LEU A 32 3.39 -2.69 -7.37
CA LEU A 32 2.45 -3.80 -7.53
C LEU A 32 1.09 -3.47 -6.92
N PHE A 33 1.08 -2.87 -5.72
CA PHE A 33 -0.15 -2.39 -5.09
C PHE A 33 -0.86 -1.33 -5.95
N SER A 34 -0.10 -0.35 -6.44
CA SER A 34 -0.66 0.76 -7.24
C SER A 34 -1.24 0.28 -8.57
N LEU A 35 -0.54 -0.64 -9.25
CA LEU A 35 -1.02 -1.26 -10.49
C LEU A 35 -2.32 -2.04 -10.25
N TYR A 36 -2.39 -2.81 -9.16
CA TYR A 36 -3.61 -3.54 -8.82
C TYR A 36 -4.80 -2.59 -8.59
N VAL A 37 -4.63 -1.54 -7.79
CA VAL A 37 -5.68 -0.55 -7.53
C VAL A 37 -6.13 0.12 -8.84
N LEU A 38 -5.20 0.42 -9.74
CA LEU A 38 -5.51 1.01 -11.04
C LEU A 38 -6.31 0.05 -11.92
N PHE A 39 -5.95 -1.24 -11.95
CA PHE A 39 -6.73 -2.25 -12.67
C PHE A 39 -8.15 -2.41 -12.13
N GLU A 40 -8.34 -2.43 -10.81
CA GLU A 40 -9.68 -2.50 -10.22
C GLU A 40 -10.56 -1.30 -10.59
N ILE A 41 -9.99 -0.09 -10.58
CA ILE A 41 -10.73 1.11 -10.95
C ILE A 41 -11.16 1.06 -12.43
N ILE A 42 -10.28 0.57 -13.31
CA ILE A 42 -10.59 0.40 -14.74
C ILE A 42 -11.69 -0.66 -14.93
N GLU A 43 -11.56 -1.83 -14.29
CA GLU A 43 -12.56 -2.90 -14.37
C GLU A 43 -13.94 -2.40 -13.90
N TRP A 44 -13.96 -1.65 -12.79
CA TRP A 44 -15.19 -1.05 -12.27
C TRP A 44 -15.79 0.00 -13.22
N ALA A 45 -14.97 0.88 -13.81
CA ALA A 45 -15.44 1.88 -14.77
C ALA A 45 -16.04 1.23 -16.03
N LEU A 46 -15.42 0.16 -16.54
CA LEU A 46 -15.93 -0.62 -17.66
C LEU A 46 -17.25 -1.32 -17.29
N PHE A 47 -17.34 -1.85 -16.08
CA PHE A 47 -18.55 -2.51 -15.58
C PHE A 47 -19.74 -1.53 -15.49
N LEU A 48 -19.53 -0.32 -14.99
CA LEU A 48 -20.58 0.71 -14.93
C LEU A 48 -21.08 1.17 -16.30
N THR A 49 -20.19 1.25 -17.29
CA THR A 49 -20.53 1.77 -18.63
C THR A 49 -21.17 0.72 -19.54
N GLY A 50 -21.05 -0.58 -19.19
CA GLY A 50 -21.48 -1.70 -20.03
C GLY A 50 -22.91 -2.21 -19.80
N ILE A 51 -23.63 -1.77 -18.76
CA ILE A 51 -24.88 -2.45 -18.35
C ILE A 51 -26.12 -1.58 -18.57
N LYS A 52 -27.08 -2.11 -19.34
CA LYS A 52 -28.39 -1.47 -19.62
C LYS A 52 -29.56 -2.04 -18.81
N ASP A 53 -29.44 -3.25 -18.27
CA ASP A 53 -30.42 -3.88 -17.38
C ASP A 53 -29.70 -4.84 -16.43
N VAL A 54 -29.68 -4.56 -15.12
CA VAL A 54 -29.10 -5.46 -14.11
C VAL A 54 -30.22 -6.04 -13.25
N GLN A 55 -30.27 -7.37 -13.15
CA GLN A 55 -31.10 -8.00 -12.13
C GLN A 55 -30.56 -7.67 -10.72
N GLU A 56 -31.47 -7.34 -9.81
CA GLU A 56 -31.10 -7.10 -8.41
C GLU A 56 -30.71 -8.41 -7.73
N THR A 57 -29.40 -8.63 -7.61
CA THR A 57 -28.82 -9.75 -6.84
C THR A 57 -27.89 -9.20 -5.77
N THR A 58 -27.55 -10.02 -4.77
CA THR A 58 -26.53 -9.69 -3.75
C THR A 58 -25.17 -9.38 -4.38
N LEU A 59 -24.81 -10.05 -5.48
CA LEU A 59 -23.60 -9.76 -6.25
C LEU A 59 -23.68 -8.39 -6.92
N THR A 60 -24.84 -8.02 -7.48
CA THR A 60 -25.10 -6.71 -8.05
C THR A 60 -24.97 -5.62 -6.98
N PHE A 61 -25.62 -5.80 -5.83
CA PHE A 61 -25.52 -4.84 -4.72
C PHE A 61 -24.08 -4.62 -4.27
N TYR A 62 -23.31 -5.71 -4.09
CA TYR A 62 -21.89 -5.61 -3.73
C TYR A 62 -21.09 -4.84 -4.79
N SER A 63 -21.23 -5.20 -6.07
CA SER A 63 -20.45 -4.63 -7.17
C SER A 63 -20.74 -3.14 -7.39
N TYR A 64 -21.98 -2.68 -7.15
CA TYR A 64 -22.38 -1.29 -7.40
C TYR A 64 -22.30 -0.37 -6.19
N LYS A 65 -22.52 -0.89 -4.97
CA LYS A 65 -22.57 -0.04 -3.76
C LYS A 65 -21.38 -0.22 -2.84
N ILE A 66 -20.84 -1.43 -2.72
CA ILE A 66 -19.77 -1.73 -1.76
C ILE A 66 -18.39 -1.62 -2.42
N MET A 67 -18.20 -2.26 -3.57
CA MET A 67 -16.91 -2.28 -4.28
C MET A 67 -16.35 -0.88 -4.60
N PRO A 68 -17.13 0.12 -5.07
CA PRO A 68 -16.59 1.47 -5.28
C PRO A 68 -16.04 2.11 -4.01
N ILE A 69 -16.69 1.87 -2.86
CA ILE A 69 -16.25 2.40 -1.56
C ILE A 69 -14.93 1.73 -1.17
N VAL A 70 -14.81 0.42 -1.36
CA VAL A 70 -13.57 -0.33 -1.11
C VAL A 70 -12.43 0.18 -2.01
N SER A 71 -12.69 0.40 -3.30
CA SER A 71 -11.68 0.93 -4.23
C SER A 71 -11.25 2.36 -3.84
N LEU A 72 -12.17 3.22 -3.40
CA LEU A 72 -11.85 4.57 -2.89
C LEU A 72 -10.98 4.51 -1.63
N ILE A 73 -11.27 3.60 -0.69
CA ILE A 73 -10.45 3.38 0.51
C ILE A 73 -9.04 2.91 0.12
N ASN A 74 -8.93 1.96 -0.81
CA ASN A 74 -7.64 1.47 -1.30
C ASN A 74 -6.83 2.56 -1.99
N LEU A 75 -7.49 3.46 -2.75
CA LEU A 75 -6.84 4.61 -3.36
C LEU A 75 -6.33 5.61 -2.32
N ALA A 76 -7.15 5.93 -1.30
CA ALA A 76 -6.73 6.81 -0.21
C ALA A 76 -5.53 6.23 0.57
N ILE A 77 -5.57 4.92 0.84
CA ILE A 77 -4.44 4.18 1.43
C ILE A 77 -3.21 4.29 0.52
N GLY A 78 -3.36 4.05 -0.79
CA GLY A 78 -2.28 4.18 -1.78
C GLY A 78 -1.59 5.54 -1.75
N VAL A 79 -2.38 6.63 -1.71
CA VAL A 79 -1.85 8.00 -1.61
C VAL A 79 -1.05 8.18 -0.32
N LEU A 80 -1.58 7.76 0.82
CA LEU A 80 -0.89 7.86 2.11
C LEU A 80 0.42 7.07 2.12
N ILE A 81 0.41 5.86 1.54
CA ILE A 81 1.61 5.03 1.43
C ILE A 81 2.69 5.76 0.63
N TRP A 82 2.34 6.32 -0.54
CA TRP A 82 3.29 7.08 -1.37
C TRP A 82 3.85 8.30 -0.64
N LEU A 83 3.00 9.06 0.07
CA LEU A 83 3.44 10.20 0.88
C LEU A 83 4.47 9.80 1.94
N PHE A 84 4.20 8.74 2.70
CA PHE A 84 5.14 8.25 3.72
C PHE A 84 6.41 7.67 3.10
N TYR A 85 6.30 6.93 2.00
CA TYR A 85 7.44 6.36 1.29
C TYR A 85 8.39 7.45 0.78
N ILE A 86 7.88 8.43 0.03
CA ILE A 86 8.69 9.52 -0.55
C ILE A 86 9.38 10.32 0.56
N LYS A 87 8.62 10.66 1.62
CA LYS A 87 9.17 11.39 2.77
C LYS A 87 10.24 10.58 3.50
N GLY A 88 9.98 9.30 3.75
CA GLY A 88 10.93 8.40 4.42
C GLY A 88 12.21 8.19 3.61
N HIS A 89 12.07 7.95 2.31
CA HIS A 89 13.19 7.80 1.39
C HIS A 89 14.09 9.04 1.36
N LYS A 90 13.49 10.23 1.24
CA LYS A 90 14.22 11.51 1.27
C LYS A 90 14.99 11.70 2.58
N LEU A 91 14.38 11.36 3.71
CA LEU A 91 15.04 11.47 5.03
C LEU A 91 16.21 10.49 5.15
N ILE A 92 16.08 9.26 4.66
CA ILE A 92 17.20 8.31 4.69
C ILE A 92 18.37 8.81 3.82
N LEU A 93 18.12 9.34 2.62
CA LEU A 93 19.18 9.92 1.80
C LEU A 93 19.88 11.08 2.51
N LEU A 94 19.09 12.01 3.07
CA LEU A 94 19.61 13.15 3.83
C LEU A 94 20.42 12.73 5.06
N SER A 95 20.04 11.62 5.72
CA SER A 95 20.76 11.10 6.87
C SER A 95 22.15 10.58 6.52
N PHE A 96 22.34 10.05 5.31
CA PHE A 96 23.66 9.61 4.84
C PHE A 96 24.54 10.78 4.40
N GLU A 97 23.95 11.85 3.87
CA GLU A 97 24.68 13.08 3.52
C GLU A 97 25.16 13.84 4.75
N LYS A 98 24.36 13.84 5.83
CA LYS A 98 24.62 14.60 7.05
C LYS A 98 25.19 13.78 8.21
N ASP A 99 25.45 12.49 7.98
CA ASP A 99 25.85 11.50 8.99
C ASP A 99 25.03 11.60 10.30
N ASN A 100 23.70 11.67 10.17
CA ASN A 100 22.81 11.98 11.28
C ASN A 100 21.81 10.85 11.55
N ALA A 101 22.00 10.17 12.68
CA ALA A 101 21.18 9.04 13.11
C ALA A 101 19.72 9.39 13.41
N ASP A 102 19.43 10.60 13.92
CA ASP A 102 18.06 11.02 14.21
C ASP A 102 17.22 11.19 12.94
N ILE A 103 17.83 11.75 11.89
CA ILE A 103 17.20 11.89 10.58
C ILE A 103 16.93 10.50 10.00
N PHE A 104 17.88 9.56 10.16
CA PHE A 104 17.69 8.18 9.72
C PHE A 104 16.52 7.51 10.43
N ASN A 105 16.46 7.57 11.76
CA ASN A 105 15.39 6.98 12.56
C ASN A 105 14.02 7.55 12.18
N LYS A 106 13.94 8.86 11.92
CA LYS A 106 12.73 9.51 11.40
C LYS A 106 12.37 8.99 10.01
N GLY A 107 13.34 8.83 9.11
CA GLY A 107 13.13 8.27 7.78
C GLY A 107 12.62 6.83 7.83
N TYR A 108 13.25 5.99 8.66
CA TYR A 108 12.86 4.60 8.86
C TYR A 108 11.46 4.47 9.46
N SER A 109 11.10 5.32 10.43
CA SER A 109 9.75 5.39 10.98
C SER A 109 8.69 5.69 9.91
N MET A 110 8.97 6.61 8.97
CA MET A 110 8.06 6.90 7.86
C MET A 110 7.95 5.72 6.90
N LEU A 111 9.06 5.05 6.58
CA LEU A 111 9.02 3.83 5.75
C LEU A 111 8.23 2.71 6.41
N ASN A 112 8.36 2.53 7.73
CA ASN A 112 7.57 1.55 8.48
C ASN A 112 6.07 1.86 8.40
N LYS A 113 5.67 3.14 8.53
CA LYS A 113 4.27 3.56 8.33
C LYS A 113 3.77 3.23 6.93
N ALA A 114 4.58 3.48 5.90
CA ALA A 114 4.26 3.12 4.52
C ALA A 114 4.06 1.61 4.38
N THR A 115 4.96 0.80 4.94
CA THR A 115 4.88 -0.67 4.93
C THR A 115 3.63 -1.19 5.66
N SER A 116 3.34 -0.68 6.86
CA SER A 116 2.16 -1.07 7.63
C SER A 116 0.87 -0.74 6.88
N LEU A 117 0.77 0.43 6.27
CA LEU A 117 -0.38 0.79 5.44
C LEU A 117 -0.49 -0.08 4.19
N ASN A 118 0.63 -0.45 3.59
CA ASN A 118 0.65 -1.36 2.45
C ASN A 118 0.12 -2.76 2.81
N ILE A 119 0.50 -3.29 3.98
CA ILE A 119 -0.04 -4.55 4.51
C ILE A 119 -1.56 -4.45 4.72
N ILE A 120 -2.04 -3.33 5.29
CA ILE A 120 -3.48 -3.08 5.47
C ILE A 120 -4.20 -3.03 4.12
N GLY A 121 -3.64 -2.31 3.13
CA GLY A 121 -4.19 -2.23 1.78
C GLY A 121 -4.30 -3.61 1.12
N TYR A 122 -3.24 -4.42 1.15
CA TYR A 122 -3.28 -5.79 0.62
C TYR A 122 -4.28 -6.69 1.34
N SER A 123 -4.45 -6.50 2.66
CA SER A 123 -5.43 -7.25 3.45
C SER A 123 -6.87 -6.92 3.02
N LEU A 124 -7.16 -5.64 2.77
CA LEU A 124 -8.46 -5.20 2.24
C LEU A 124 -8.73 -5.74 0.84
N ILE A 125 -7.73 -5.73 -0.04
CA ILE A 125 -7.80 -6.33 -1.37
C ILE A 125 -8.15 -7.82 -1.26
N LEU A 126 -7.42 -8.57 -0.43
CA LEU A 126 -7.64 -10.00 -0.26
C LEU A 126 -9.04 -10.31 0.29
N LEU A 127 -9.51 -9.54 1.28
CA LEU A 127 -10.86 -9.65 1.81
C LEU A 127 -11.93 -9.37 0.74
N SER A 128 -11.75 -8.33 -0.07
CA SER A 128 -12.64 -7.99 -1.18
C SER A 128 -12.74 -9.13 -2.21
N LEU A 129 -11.59 -9.70 -2.60
CA LEU A 129 -11.51 -10.82 -3.52
C LEU A 129 -12.22 -12.06 -2.99
N VAL A 130 -11.97 -12.42 -1.72
CA VAL A 130 -12.62 -13.56 -1.07
C VAL A 130 -14.13 -13.37 -1.02
N PHE A 131 -14.60 -12.17 -0.67
CA PHE A 131 -16.04 -11.89 -0.62
C PHE A 131 -16.69 -11.96 -2.01
N ARG A 132 -16.05 -11.39 -3.03
CA ARG A 132 -16.51 -11.47 -4.43
C ARG A 132 -16.57 -12.92 -4.90
N PHE A 133 -15.58 -13.74 -4.55
CA PHE A 133 -15.56 -15.17 -4.88
C PHE A 133 -16.72 -15.91 -4.20
N ILE A 134 -16.91 -15.73 -2.89
CA ILE A 134 -18.00 -16.37 -2.14
C ILE A 134 -19.36 -15.99 -2.74
N LEU A 135 -19.59 -14.71 -3.03
CA LEU A 135 -20.85 -14.25 -3.61
C LEU A 135 -21.10 -14.86 -4.99
N LYS A 136 -20.08 -14.88 -5.87
CA LYS A 136 -20.20 -15.44 -7.23
C LYS A 136 -20.57 -16.93 -7.22
N TYR A 137 -19.94 -17.72 -6.35
CA TYR A 137 -20.21 -19.16 -6.24
C TYR A 137 -21.50 -19.47 -5.48
N SER A 138 -21.86 -18.66 -4.49
CA SER A 138 -23.15 -18.78 -3.80
C SER A 138 -24.34 -18.45 -4.71
N SER A 139 -24.17 -17.55 -5.68
CA SER A 139 -25.20 -17.21 -6.67
C SER A 139 -25.32 -18.20 -7.83
N GLY A 140 -24.37 -19.14 -7.98
CA GLY A 140 -24.35 -20.13 -9.07
C GLY A 140 -25.01 -21.48 -8.74
N ASN A 141 -25.54 -21.65 -7.52
CA ASN A 141 -26.16 -22.88 -7.03
C ASN A 141 -27.70 -22.78 -6.88
N LEU A 142 -28.38 -21.96 -7.69
CA LEU A 142 -29.84 -21.89 -7.79
C LEU A 142 -30.29 -22.11 -9.23
#